data_AF-A0A1L6RBP6-F1
#
_entry.id   AF-A0A1L6RBP6-F1
#
_cell.length_a   1.000
_cell.length_b   1.000
_cell.length_c   1.000
_cell.angle_alpha   90.00
_cell.angle_beta   90.00
_cell.angle_gamma   90.00
#
_symmetry.space_group_name_H-M   'P 1'
#
loop_
_entity.id
_entity.type
_entity.pdbx_description
1 polymer ?
#
loop_
_entity_poly.entity_id
_entity_poly.type
_entity_poly.pdbx_seq_one_letter_code
_entity_poly.pdbx_strand_id
1 'polypeptide(L)'
;MIKQLTDQSGILLTDITYIPLNHTWCYLASVYNPVTRRVIAYQLNTQMTKELATNVITQVMAQAVKPQIIHSDMGSQYTSDLFKNTLSKYGIKHSYSRKGQPGDNARIESFHSILKREYVNFQDFKTIHEAIAGIDNYIRWYNSDRISLVA
;
A
#
# COMPACT_ATOMS: atom_id res chain seq x y z
N MET A 1 -13.87 4.84 -14.09
CA MET A 1 -13.83 4.02 -15.33
C MET A 1 -12.39 4.03 -15.84
N ILE A 2 -11.55 3.09 -15.42
CA ILE A 2 -10.22 2.90 -16.02
C ILE A 2 -10.41 1.81 -17.08
N LYS A 3 -10.71 2.22 -18.31
CA LYS A 3 -10.55 1.36 -19.49
C LYS A 3 -9.17 1.72 -20.04
N GLN A 4 -8.26 0.75 -20.09
CA GLN A 4 -7.00 0.81 -20.84
C GLN A 4 -6.24 2.14 -20.72
N LEU A 5 -5.70 2.42 -19.53
CA LEU A 5 -4.61 3.40 -19.46
C LEU A 5 -3.34 2.71 -19.98
N THR A 6 -3.06 2.94 -21.26
CA THR A 6 -1.75 2.68 -21.88
C THR A 6 -0.65 3.50 -21.22
N ASP A 7 -1.01 4.51 -20.42
CA ASP A 7 -0.14 5.27 -19.55
C ASP A 7 -0.57 5.15 -18.07
N GLN A 8 0.14 4.32 -17.31
CA GLN A 8 -0.04 4.22 -15.85
C GLN A 8 0.65 5.35 -15.08
N SER A 9 1.25 6.33 -15.77
CA SER A 9 1.88 7.48 -15.13
C SER A 9 0.82 8.26 -14.31
N GLY A 10 1.11 8.44 -13.02
CA GLY A 10 0.22 9.15 -12.09
C GLY A 10 -0.86 8.30 -11.39
N ILE A 11 -0.89 6.98 -11.59
CA ILE A 11 -1.69 6.07 -10.75
C ILE A 11 -0.81 5.48 -9.65
N LEU A 12 -1.26 5.57 -8.39
CA LEU A 12 -0.73 4.76 -7.30
C LEU A 12 -1.81 3.82 -6.77
N LEU A 13 -1.38 2.64 -6.32
CA LEU A 13 -2.23 1.64 -5.69
C LEU A 13 -2.12 1.77 -4.17
N THR A 14 -3.19 1.50 -3.44
CA THR A 14 -3.15 1.37 -1.99
C THR A 14 -3.96 0.17 -1.52
N ASP A 15 -3.40 -0.54 -0.54
CA ASP A 15 -3.97 -1.74 0.03
C ASP A 15 -3.48 -1.90 1.49
N ILE A 16 -4.24 -2.65 2.30
CA ILE A 16 -3.87 -3.02 3.66
C ILE A 16 -3.70 -4.54 3.73
N THR A 17 -2.55 -4.99 4.22
CA THR A 17 -2.33 -6.40 4.51
C THR A 17 -2.05 -6.63 5.99
N TYR A 18 -2.39 -7.80 6.50
CA TYR A 18 -2.04 -8.22 7.85
C TYR A 18 -0.61 -8.75 7.92
N ILE A 19 0.06 -8.53 9.05
CA ILE A 19 1.41 -9.02 9.37
C ILE A 19 1.30 -9.76 10.73
N PRO A 20 1.77 -11.01 10.84
CA PRO A 20 1.82 -11.72 12.12
C PRO A 20 2.60 -10.93 13.16
N LEU A 21 2.05 -10.84 14.37
CA LEU A 21 2.68 -10.18 15.51
C LEU A 21 2.38 -10.99 16.77
N ASN A 22 3.34 -11.82 17.20
CA ASN A 22 3.16 -12.78 18.29
C ASN A 22 1.87 -13.60 18.12
N HIS A 23 0.97 -13.63 19.12
CA HIS A 23 -0.33 -14.30 19.06
C HIS A 23 -1.46 -13.45 18.44
N THR A 24 -1.12 -12.36 17.75
CA THR A 24 -2.06 -11.44 17.10
C THR A 24 -1.54 -10.98 15.73
N TRP A 25 -2.13 -9.91 15.20
CA TRP A 25 -1.79 -9.30 13.93
C TRP A 25 -1.60 -7.80 14.08
N CYS A 26 -0.73 -7.23 13.26
CA CYS A 26 -0.77 -5.82 12.92
C CYS A 26 -1.10 -5.65 11.44
N TYR A 27 -1.34 -4.41 11.03
CA TYR A 27 -1.81 -4.05 9.69
C TYR A 27 -0.82 -3.11 9.05
N LEU A 28 -0.38 -3.46 7.85
CA LEU A 28 0.48 -2.67 7.00
C LEU A 28 -0.38 -2.04 5.90
N ALA A 29 -0.60 -0.72 5.99
CA ALA A 29 -1.12 0.05 4.87
C ALA A 29 0.05 0.50 3.99
N SER A 30 -0.08 0.33 2.68
CA SER A 30 0.96 0.70 1.71
C SER A 30 0.39 1.53 0.57
N VAL A 31 1.22 2.41 0.01
CA VAL A 31 1.01 3.07 -1.29
C VAL A 31 2.12 2.63 -2.23
N TYR A 32 1.75 2.04 -3.36
CA TYR A 32 2.65 1.41 -4.30
C TYR A 32 2.55 2.06 -5.69
N ASN A 33 3.69 2.35 -6.29
CA ASN A 33 3.79 2.79 -7.67
C ASN A 33 3.97 1.57 -8.60
N PRO A 34 2.97 1.21 -9.42
CA PRO A 34 3.05 0.05 -10.28
C PRO A 34 4.04 0.21 -11.45
N VAL A 35 4.33 1.45 -11.87
CA VAL A 35 5.27 1.75 -12.96
C VAL A 35 6.71 1.57 -12.49
N THR A 36 7.07 2.19 -11.38
CA THR A 36 8.44 2.11 -10.83
C THR A 36 8.67 0.85 -10.00
N ARG A 37 7.60 0.10 -9.69
CA ARG A 37 7.61 -1.06 -8.80
C ARG A 37 8.17 -0.74 -7.40
N ARG A 38 7.73 0.38 -6.83
CA ARG A 38 8.23 0.88 -5.52
C ARG A 38 7.11 1.15 -4.56
N VAL A 39 7.36 0.91 -3.28
CA VAL A 39 6.52 1.43 -2.20
C VAL A 39 6.88 2.90 -1.96
N ILE A 40 5.92 3.80 -2.07
CA ILE A 40 6.11 5.25 -1.92
C ILE A 40 5.91 5.68 -0.47
N ALA A 41 4.91 5.12 0.20
CA ALA A 41 4.64 5.37 1.61
C ALA A 41 4.01 4.12 2.22
N TYR A 42 4.17 3.95 3.53
CA TYR A 42 3.56 2.84 4.25
C TYR A 42 3.48 3.17 5.75
N GLN A 43 2.60 2.48 6.46
CA GLN A 43 2.47 2.62 7.90
C GLN A 43 1.97 1.31 8.51
N LEU A 44 2.47 0.97 9.70
CA LEU A 44 1.96 -0.12 10.50
C LEU A 44 1.15 0.38 11.70
N ASN A 45 0.10 -0.36 12.05
CA ASN A 45 -0.66 -0.17 13.28
C ASN A 45 -1.23 -1.50 13.77
N THR A 46 -1.49 -1.63 15.06
CA THR A 46 -2.18 -2.80 15.64
C THR A 46 -3.68 -2.83 15.32
N GLN A 47 -4.24 -1.74 14.78
CA GLN A 47 -5.64 -1.63 14.39
C GLN A 47 -5.81 -1.23 12.93
N MET A 48 -6.77 -1.86 12.23
CA MET A 48 -7.10 -1.58 10.83
C MET A 48 -8.10 -0.43 10.73
N THR A 49 -7.62 0.80 10.94
CA THR A 49 -8.48 1.99 10.97
C THR A 49 -8.52 2.76 9.65
N LYS A 50 -9.50 3.64 9.48
CA LYS A 50 -9.56 4.58 8.35
C LYS A 50 -8.41 5.59 8.39
N GLU A 51 -7.93 5.94 9.58
CA GLU A 51 -6.78 6.80 9.80
C GLU A 51 -5.51 6.13 9.26
N LEU A 52 -5.34 4.82 9.48
CA LEU A 52 -4.21 4.06 8.92
C LEU A 52 -4.16 4.16 7.39
N ALA A 53 -5.30 3.92 6.72
CA ALA A 53 -5.42 4.06 5.26
C ALA A 53 -5.18 5.49 4.79
N THR A 54 -5.64 6.49 5.55
CA THR A 54 -5.57 7.90 5.16
C THR A 54 -4.17 8.49 5.36
N ASN A 55 -3.48 8.11 6.43
CA ASN A 55 -2.17 8.66 6.77
C ASN A 55 -1.09 8.32 5.74
N VAL A 56 -1.16 7.17 5.10
CA VAL A 56 -0.19 6.85 4.03
C VAL A 56 -0.36 7.77 2.81
N ILE A 57 -1.57 8.29 2.56
CA ILE A 57 -1.81 9.29 1.51
C ILE A 57 -1.19 10.64 1.90
N THR A 58 -1.33 11.08 3.15
CA THR A 58 -0.73 12.34 3.60
C THR A 58 0.80 12.27 3.54
N GLN A 59 1.40 11.11 3.84
CA GLN A 59 2.83 10.86 3.67
C GLN A 59 3.29 10.96 2.21
N VAL A 60 2.52 10.42 1.25
CA VAL A 60 2.82 10.56 -0.19
C VAL A 60 2.87 12.03 -0.59
N MET A 61 1.88 12.82 -0.16
CA MET A 61 1.82 14.24 -0.47
C MET A 61 2.95 15.04 0.18
N ALA A 62 3.37 14.67 1.39
CA ALA A 62 4.51 15.28 2.08
C ALA A 62 5.84 15.05 1.35
N GLN A 63 5.97 13.96 0.59
CA GLN A 63 7.11 13.68 -0.29
C GLN A 63 7.04 14.40 -1.65
N ALA A 64 6.09 15.34 -1.82
CA ALA A 64 5.82 16.05 -3.07
C ALA A 64 5.45 15.14 -4.26
N VAL A 65 5.07 13.89 -4.01
CA VAL A 65 4.50 12.99 -5.02
C VAL A 65 3.04 13.36 -5.22
N LYS A 66 2.66 13.70 -6.45
CA LYS A 66 1.30 14.18 -6.78
C LYS A 66 0.62 13.19 -7.73
N PRO A 67 0.03 12.10 -7.20
CA PRO A 67 -0.71 11.17 -8.03
C PRO A 67 -1.99 11.82 -8.58
N GLN A 68 -2.35 11.46 -9.81
CA GLN A 68 -3.64 11.84 -10.37
C GLN A 68 -4.76 10.95 -9.81
N ILE A 69 -4.43 9.68 -9.58
CA ILE A 69 -5.37 8.65 -9.13
C ILE A 69 -4.76 7.84 -7.99
N ILE A 70 -5.52 7.67 -6.91
CA ILE A 70 -5.33 6.58 -5.95
C ILE A 70 -6.32 5.48 -6.30
N HIS A 71 -5.83 4.27 -6.48
CA HIS A 71 -6.64 3.08 -6.69
C HIS A 71 -6.62 2.18 -5.46
N SER A 72 -7.79 1.73 -4.99
CA SER A 72 -7.93 0.80 -3.87
C SER A 72 -9.06 -0.19 -4.12
N ASP A 73 -9.23 -1.16 -3.22
CA ASP A 73 -10.47 -1.92 -3.13
C ASP A 73 -11.62 -1.11 -2.52
N MET A 74 -12.80 -1.73 -2.42
CA MET A 74 -14.00 -1.15 -1.82
C MET A 74 -14.11 -1.37 -0.29
N GLY A 75 -13.00 -1.62 0.40
CA GLY A 75 -12.95 -1.78 1.86
C GLY A 75 -13.54 -0.57 2.61
N SER A 76 -14.01 -0.80 3.84
CA SER A 76 -14.68 0.25 4.64
C SER A 76 -13.76 1.42 4.96
N GLN A 77 -12.45 1.18 5.09
CA GLN A 77 -11.43 2.21 5.31
C GLN A 77 -11.34 3.15 4.11
N TYR A 78 -11.29 2.59 2.90
CA TYR A 78 -11.18 3.35 1.64
C TYR A 78 -12.51 3.99 1.20
N THR A 79 -13.64 3.46 1.64
CA THR A 79 -14.97 4.04 1.37
C THR A 79 -15.41 5.04 2.43
N SER A 80 -14.62 5.23 3.50
CA SER A 80 -14.89 6.18 4.57
C SER A 80 -14.84 7.64 4.10
N ASP A 81 -15.59 8.51 4.78
CA ASP A 81 -15.58 9.95 4.49
C ASP A 81 -14.21 10.57 4.76
N LEU A 82 -13.49 10.09 5.77
CA LEU A 82 -12.14 10.58 6.07
C LEU A 82 -11.20 10.40 4.88
N PHE A 83 -11.22 9.21 4.27
CA PHE A 83 -10.37 8.90 3.13
C PHE A 83 -10.77 9.72 1.90
N LYS A 84 -12.07 9.75 1.56
CA LYS A 84 -12.62 10.51 0.43
C LYS A 84 -12.34 12.01 0.54
N ASN A 85 -12.58 12.60 1.72
CA ASN A 85 -12.34 14.02 1.96
C ASN A 85 -10.86 14.37 1.87
N THR A 86 -9.98 13.46 2.32
CA THR A 86 -8.52 13.64 2.19
C THR A 86 -8.07 13.65 0.74
N LEU A 87 -8.55 12.71 -0.09
CA LEU A 87 -8.25 12.70 -1.52
C LEU A 87 -8.77 13.97 -2.22
N SER A 88 -10.00 14.36 -1.91
CA SER A 88 -10.61 15.59 -2.44
C SER A 88 -9.80 16.84 -2.09
N LYS A 89 -9.34 16.96 -0.83
CA LYS A 89 -8.48 18.06 -0.36
C LYS A 89 -7.20 18.20 -1.18
N TYR A 90 -6.62 17.08 -1.63
CA TYR A 90 -5.41 17.08 -2.46
C TYR A 90 -5.69 17.09 -3.97
N GLY A 91 -6.96 17.16 -4.39
CA GLY A 91 -7.34 17.13 -5.81
C GLY A 91 -7.09 15.78 -6.48
N ILE A 92 -7.04 14.69 -5.70
CA ILE A 92 -6.73 13.35 -6.20
C ILE A 92 -8.03 12.60 -6.52
N LYS A 93 -8.09 11.94 -7.68
CA LYS A 93 -9.25 11.11 -8.03
C LYS A 93 -9.14 9.74 -7.35
N HIS A 94 -10.25 9.26 -6.79
CA HIS A 94 -10.33 7.89 -6.27
C HIS A 94 -10.84 6.94 -7.36
N SER A 95 -10.13 5.84 -7.58
CA SER A 95 -10.62 4.69 -8.33
C SER A 95 -10.78 3.49 -7.41
N TYR A 96 -11.87 2.74 -7.60
CA TYR A 96 -12.08 1.46 -6.93
C TYR A 96 -11.87 0.30 -7.89
N SER A 97 -11.38 -0.83 -7.39
CA SER A 97 -11.42 -2.11 -8.12
C SER A 97 -12.88 -2.50 -8.37
N ARG A 98 -13.15 -3.08 -9.54
CA ARG A 98 -14.51 -3.54 -9.85
C ARG A 98 -14.79 -4.85 -9.11
N LYS A 99 -16.02 -5.00 -8.64
CA LYS A 99 -16.49 -6.29 -8.12
C LYS A 99 -16.29 -7.36 -9.21
N GLY A 100 -15.48 -8.38 -8.90
CA GLY A 100 -15.17 -9.47 -9.84
C GLY A 100 -13.99 -9.23 -10.79
N GLN A 101 -13.17 -8.18 -10.59
CA GLN A 101 -11.97 -7.91 -11.41
C GLN A 101 -10.70 -7.83 -10.53
N PRO A 102 -10.10 -8.99 -10.16
CA PRO A 102 -8.94 -9.04 -9.24
C PRO A 102 -7.67 -8.37 -9.81
N GLY A 103 -7.58 -8.24 -11.14
CA GLY A 103 -6.37 -7.75 -11.81
C GLY A 103 -5.99 -6.31 -11.49
N ASP A 104 -6.93 -5.46 -11.06
CA ASP A 104 -6.68 -4.03 -10.88
C ASP A 104 -5.79 -3.74 -9.66
N ASN A 105 -5.82 -4.61 -8.65
CA ASN A 105 -5.00 -4.50 -7.42
C ASN A 105 -3.81 -5.48 -7.40
N ALA A 106 -3.68 -6.32 -8.44
CA ALA A 106 -2.74 -7.44 -8.46
C ALA A 106 -1.27 -7.05 -8.25
N ARG A 107 -0.86 -5.84 -8.64
CA ARG A 107 0.55 -5.38 -8.50
C ARG A 107 0.94 -5.14 -7.03
N ILE A 108 0.07 -4.52 -6.24
CA ILE A 108 0.35 -4.29 -4.80
C ILE A 108 0.15 -5.58 -4.00
N GLU A 109 -0.82 -6.42 -4.37
CA GLU A 109 -1.00 -7.76 -3.80
C GLU A 109 0.21 -8.67 -4.06
N SER A 110 0.80 -8.56 -5.25
CA SER A 110 2.05 -9.25 -5.60
C SER A 110 3.21 -8.77 -4.72
N PHE A 111 3.34 -7.47 -4.49
CA PHE A 111 4.30 -6.94 -3.53
C PHE A 111 4.09 -7.52 -2.12
N HIS A 112 2.85 -7.49 -1.61
CA HIS A 112 2.53 -8.06 -0.29
C HIS A 112 2.87 -9.55 -0.20
N SER A 113 2.60 -10.31 -1.26
CA SER A 113 2.94 -11.74 -1.34
C SER A 113 4.45 -11.96 -1.31
N ILE A 114 5.20 -11.14 -2.04
CA ILE A 114 6.67 -11.17 -2.06
C ILE A 114 7.24 -10.84 -0.68
N LEU A 115 6.80 -9.73 -0.06
CA LEU A 115 7.19 -9.33 1.29
C LEU A 115 6.96 -10.47 2.30
N LYS A 116 5.78 -11.10 2.24
CA LYS A 116 5.46 -12.18 3.16
C LYS A 116 6.35 -13.39 2.96
N ARG A 117 6.52 -13.81 1.70
CA ARG A 117 7.32 -14.98 1.33
C ARG A 117 8.81 -14.80 1.60
N GLU A 118 9.37 -13.64 1.29
CA GLU A 118 10.82 -13.41 1.36
C GLU A 118 11.28 -13.01 2.78
N TYR A 119 10.40 -12.43 3.59
CA TYR A 119 10.79 -11.88 4.88
C TYR A 119 9.86 -12.28 6.02
N VAL A 120 8.59 -11.85 6.00
CA VAL A 120 7.68 -11.93 7.16
C VAL A 120 7.50 -13.35 7.67
N ASN A 121 7.39 -14.34 6.79
CA ASN A 121 7.19 -15.75 7.17
C ASN A 121 8.39 -16.35 7.93
N PHE A 122 9.55 -15.69 7.90
CA PHE A 122 10.76 -16.09 8.62
C PHE A 122 11.01 -15.23 9.87
N GLN A 123 10.11 -14.31 10.20
CA GLN A 123 10.21 -13.45 11.37
C GLN A 123 9.23 -13.87 12.46
N ASP A 124 9.60 -13.63 13.70
CA ASP A 124 8.76 -13.82 14.88
C ASP A 124 8.69 -12.52 15.68
N PHE A 125 8.03 -11.52 15.09
CA PHE A 125 7.89 -10.20 15.71
C PHE A 125 7.12 -10.32 17.03
N LYS A 126 7.74 -9.86 18.12
CA LYS A 126 7.14 -9.85 19.47
C LYS A 126 6.44 -8.54 19.78
N THR A 127 6.93 -7.45 19.21
CA THR A 127 6.37 -6.11 19.44
C THR A 127 6.10 -5.37 18.13
N ILE A 128 5.15 -4.42 18.17
CA ILE A 128 4.87 -3.56 17.00
C ILE A 128 6.11 -2.78 16.56
N HIS A 129 7.01 -2.44 17.49
CA HIS A 129 8.25 -1.72 17.20
C HIS A 129 9.23 -2.59 16.38
N GLU A 130 9.35 -3.87 16.72
CA GLU A 130 10.14 -4.82 15.94
C GLU A 130 9.56 -5.01 14.53
N ALA A 131 8.25 -5.16 14.42
CA ALA A 131 7.58 -5.25 13.12
C ALA A 131 7.81 -3.98 12.29
N ILE A 132 7.68 -2.79 12.88
CA ILE A 132 7.96 -1.52 12.19
C ILE A 132 9.41 -1.49 11.69
N ALA A 133 10.39 -1.75 12.56
CA ALA A 133 11.80 -1.69 12.19
C ALA A 133 12.16 -2.74 11.11
N GLY A 134 11.65 -3.95 11.24
CA GLY A 134 11.89 -5.04 10.29
C GLY A 134 11.28 -4.76 8.91
N ILE A 135 10.00 -4.36 8.87
CA ILE A 135 9.32 -4.02 7.62
C ILE A 135 9.93 -2.79 6.96
N ASP A 136 10.34 -1.78 7.72
CA ASP A 136 11.04 -0.60 7.20
C ASP A 136 12.38 -0.98 6.54
N ASN A 137 13.19 -1.80 7.22
CA ASN A 137 14.42 -2.34 6.63
C ASN A 137 14.16 -3.11 5.33
N TYR A 138 13.16 -3.98 5.32
CA TYR A 138 12.82 -4.74 4.13
C TYR A 138 12.35 -3.84 2.98
N ILE A 139 11.47 -2.88 3.24
CA ILE A 139 10.95 -1.98 2.19
C ILE A 139 12.06 -1.09 1.64
N ARG A 140 13.00 -0.62 2.47
CA ARG A 140 14.20 0.07 2.00
C ARG A 140 14.97 -0.79 1.01
N TRP A 141 15.33 -2.01 1.39
CA TRP A 141 16.04 -2.96 0.52
C TRP A 141 15.26 -3.28 -0.76
N TYR A 142 13.95 -3.53 -0.66
CA TYR A 142 13.07 -3.79 -1.80
C TYR A 142 13.10 -2.64 -2.81
N ASN A 143 13.12 -1.41 -2.30
CA ASN A 143 13.15 -0.20 -3.11
C ASN A 143 14.55 0.12 -3.66
N SER A 144 15.66 -0.19 -2.98
CA SER A 144 17.02 0.18 -3.43
C SER A 144 17.73 -0.89 -4.24
N ASP A 145 17.66 -2.14 -3.81
CA ASP A 145 18.66 -3.16 -4.19
C ASP A 145 18.05 -4.42 -4.80
N ARG A 146 16.73 -4.61 -4.66
CA ARG A 146 16.07 -5.81 -5.21
C ARG A 146 16.05 -5.75 -6.73
N ILE A 147 16.96 -6.50 -7.36
CA ILE A 147 17.01 -6.68 -8.81
C ILE A 147 15.65 -7.25 -9.27
N SER A 148 14.88 -6.44 -9.98
CA SER A 148 13.62 -6.87 -10.58
C SER A 148 13.86 -7.66 -11.85
N LEU A 149 14.38 -8.89 -11.73
CA LEU A 149 14.46 -9.84 -12.84
C LEU A 149 13.07 -10.40 -13.15
N VAL A 150 12.19 -9.60 -13.74
CA VAL A 150 10.97 -10.10 -14.39
C VAL A 150 10.76 -9.32 -15.68
N ALA A 151 11.13 -9.98 -16.78
CA ALA A 151 10.80 -9.66 -18.17
C ALA A 151 9.29 -9.74 -18.42
#